data_AF-A0A955FMF7-F1
#
_entry.id   AF-A0A955FMF7-F1
#
_cell.length_a   1.000
_cell.length_b   1.000
_cell.length_c   1.000
_cell.angle_alpha   90.00
_cell.angle_beta   90.00
_cell.angle_gamma   90.00
#
_symmetry.space_group_name_H-M   'P 1'
#
loop_
_entity.id
_entity.type
_entity.pdbx_description
1 polymer ?
#
loop_
_entity_poly.entity_id
_entity_poly.type
_entity_poly.pdbx_seq_one_letter_code
_entity_poly.pdbx_strand_id
1 'polypeptide(L)' 'MKSLMYIGAIIGGTAGAYLPALFGDSNIFSFWSIVGSLVGGLFGIWAGYKIQDYFEI' A
#
# COMPACT_ATOMS: atom_id res chain seq x y z
N MET A 1 8.09 5.22 17.33
CA MET A 1 6.79 4.88 16.72
C MET A 1 6.95 4.50 15.24
N LYS A 2 7.62 3.37 14.91
CA LYS A 2 7.74 2.93 13.50
C LYS A 2 6.62 1.96 13.06
N SER A 3 5.87 1.43 14.04
CA SER A 3 4.83 0.43 13.82
C SER A 3 3.69 0.93 12.91
N LEU A 4 3.28 2.19 13.06
CA LEU A 4 2.26 2.81 12.21
C LEU A 4 2.68 2.89 10.73
N MET A 5 3.95 3.18 10.45
CA MET A 5 4.47 3.19 9.09
C MET A 5 4.50 1.78 8.48
N TYR A 6 4.86 0.76 9.27
CA TYR A 6 4.83 -0.64 8.83
C TYR A 6 3.40 -1.15 8.58
N ILE A 7 2.44 -0.77 9.44
CA ILE A 7 1.02 -1.08 9.25
C ILE A 7 0.50 -0.40 7.98
N GLY A 8 0.83 0.87 7.75
CA GLY A 8 0.51 1.59 6.52
C GLY A 8 1.11 0.93 5.28
N ALA A 9 2.37 0.49 5.35
CA ALA A 9 3.04 -0.22 4.27
C ALA A 9 2.35 -1.55 3.91
N ILE A 10 1.97 -2.33 4.92
CA ILE A 10 1.29 -3.63 4.74
C ILE A 10 -0.09 -3.41 4.14
N ILE A 11 -0.90 -2.51 4.71
CA ILE A 11 -2.27 -2.25 4.23
C ILE A 11 -2.23 -1.65 2.82
N GLY A 12 -1.41 -0.63 2.60
CA GLY A 12 -1.27 0.01 1.30
C GLY A 12 -0.72 -0.93 0.23
N GLY A 13 0.29 -1.73 0.56
CA GLY A 13 0.86 -2.72 -0.34
C GLY A 13 -0.14 -3.83 -0.69
N THR A 14 -0.87 -4.34 0.30
CA THR A 14 -1.90 -5.38 0.08
C THR A 14 -3.09 -4.85 -0.73
N ALA A 15 -3.56 -3.64 -0.41
CA ALA A 15 -4.63 -2.98 -1.18
C ALA A 15 -4.20 -2.66 -2.62
N GLY A 16 -2.96 -2.18 -2.80
CA GLY A 16 -2.37 -1.91 -4.11
C GLY A 16 -2.15 -3.18 -4.96
N ALA A 17 -1.81 -4.30 -4.32
CA ALA A 17 -1.72 -5.61 -4.97
C ALA A 17 -3.08 -6.14 -5.42
N TYR A 18 -4.13 -5.83 -4.66
CA TYR A 18 -5.49 -6.31 -4.92
C TYR A 18 -6.25 -5.46 -5.94
N LEU A 19 -5.84 -4.21 -6.14
CA LEU A 19 -6.36 -3.29 -7.14
C LEU A 19 -6.43 -3.92 -8.56
N PRO A 20 -5.35 -4.48 -9.13
CA PRO A 20 -5.40 -5.10 -10.46
C PRO A 20 -6.30 -6.35 -10.55
N ALA A 21 -6.48 -7.09 -9.45
CA ALA A 21 -7.44 -8.20 -9.40
C ALA A 21 -8.90 -7.72 -9.54
N LEU A 22 -9.22 -6.49 -9.09
CA LEU A 22 -10.54 -5.86 -9.27
C LEU A 22 -10.76 -5.34 -10.70
N PHE A 23 -9.70 -5.03 -11.45
CA PHE A 23 -9.77 -4.58 -12.84
C PHE A 23 -9.88 -5.73 -13.86
N GLY A 24 -10.08 -6.97 -13.40
CA GLY A 24 -10.34 -8.13 -14.25
C GLY A 24 -9.09 -8.84 -14.78
N ASP A 25 -7.90 -8.40 -14.38
CA ASP A 25 -6.65 -9.11 -14.67
C ASP A 25 -6.41 -10.15 -13.58
N SER A 26 -6.70 -11.42 -13.89
CA SER A 26 -6.58 -12.55 -12.96
C SER A 26 -5.14 -13.05 -12.79
N ASN A 27 -4.18 -12.44 -13.51
CA ASN A 27 -2.76 -12.73 -13.35
C ASN A 27 -2.21 -12.02 -12.11
N ILE A 28 -2.15 -12.74 -11.00
CA ILE A 28 -1.55 -12.29 -9.73
C ILE A 28 -0.09 -11.83 -9.90
N PHE A 29 0.63 -12.35 -10.91
CA PHE A 29 1.99 -11.96 -11.30
C PHE A 29 2.04 -10.96 -12.47
N SER A 30 0.92 -10.34 -12.83
CA SER A 30 0.88 -9.29 -13.85
C SER A 30 1.78 -8.12 -13.43
N PHE A 31 2.41 -7.49 -14.43
CA PHE A 31 3.19 -6.27 -14.24
C PHE A 31 2.37 -5.21 -13.46
N TRP A 32 1.05 -5.17 -13.66
CA TRP A 32 0.13 -4.30 -12.94
C TRP A 32 0.01 -4.63 -11.45
N SER A 33 0.08 -5.90 -11.08
CA SER A 33 0.07 -6.36 -9.67
C SER A 33 1.33 -5.91 -8.94
N ILE A 34 2.49 -6.02 -9.59
CA ILE A 34 3.77 -5.56 -9.04
C ILE A 34 3.77 -4.03 -8.90
N VAL A 35 3.38 -3.32 -9.95
CA VAL A 35 3.31 -1.84 -9.93
C VAL A 35 2.27 -1.35 -8.92
N GLY A 36 1.09 -1.98 -8.87
CA GLY A 36 0.04 -1.66 -7.92
C GLY A 36 0.48 -1.88 -6.48
N SER A 37 1.17 -2.98 -6.19
CA SER A 37 1.74 -3.27 -4.86
C SER A 37 2.79 -2.23 -4.46
N LEU A 38 3.64 -1.81 -5.40
CA LEU A 38 4.72 -0.86 -5.16
C LEU A 38 4.17 0.56 -4.92
N VAL A 39 3.22 0.99 -5.76
CA VAL A 39 2.53 2.28 -5.61
C VAL A 39 1.67 2.30 -4.35
N GLY A 40 0.88 1.25 -4.10
CA GLY A 40 0.06 1.12 -2.91
C GLY A 40 0.89 1.06 -1.63
N GLY A 41 2.03 0.36 -1.63
CA GLY A 41 2.96 0.31 -0.51
C GLY A 41 3.58 1.67 -0.21
N LEU A 42 4.06 2.39 -1.24
CA LEU A 42 4.59 3.76 -1.08
C LEU A 42 3.51 4.73 -0.59
N PHE A 43 2.30 4.65 -1.14
CA PHE A 43 1.17 5.49 -0.72
C PHE A 43 0.74 5.17 0.72
N GLY A 44 0.76 3.89 1.11
CA GLY A 44 0.47 3.44 2.47
C GLY A 44 1.50 3.91 3.49
N ILE A 45 2.79 3.93 3.14
CA ILE A 45 3.85 4.52 3.97
C ILE A 45 3.65 6.03 4.11
N TRP A 46 3.36 6.73 3.00
CA TRP A 46 3.09 8.17 3.01
C TRP A 46 1.88 8.51 3.88
N ALA A 47 0.77 7.77 3.74
CA ALA A 47 -0.42 7.93 4.57
C ALA A 47 -0.12 7.65 6.04
N GLY A 48 0.63 6.59 6.35
CA GLY A 48 1.07 6.27 7.70
C GLY A 48 1.93 7.37 8.33
N TYR A 49 2.85 7.95 7.56
CA TYR A 49 3.66 9.09 7.99
C TYR A 49 2.80 10.34 8.23
N LYS A 50 1.88 10.65 7.32
CA LYS A 50 0.96 11.80 7.45
C LYS A 50 0.05 11.68 8.67
N ILE A 51 -0.44 10.48 8.97
CA ILE A 51 -1.26 10.22 10.15
C ILE A 51 -0.41 10.36 11.42
N GLN A 52 0.80 9.81 11.43
CA GLN A 52 1.70 9.93 12.58
C GLN A 52 2.06 11.39 12.87
N ASP A 53 2.39 12.17 11.84
CA ASP A 53 2.69 13.60 11.92
C ASP A 53 1.47 14.40 12.39
N TYR A 54 0.27 14.08 11.88
CA TYR A 54 -0.97 14.76 12.27
C TYR A 54 -1.35 14.52 13.74
N PHE A 55 -1.08 13.32 14.26
CA PHE A 55 -1.40 12.98 15.64
C PHE A 55 -0.25 13.26 16.64
N GLU A 56 0.89 13.83 16.19
CA GLU A 56 2.11 14.06 16.98
C GLU A 56 2.52 12.86 17.87
N ILE A 57 2.34 11.63 17.36
CA ILE A 57 2.68 10.38 18.07
C ILE A 57 4.07 9.88 17.70
#